data_AF-A0A4D6MY31-F1
#
_entry.id   AF-A0A4D6MY31-F1
#
_cell.length_a   1.000
_cell.length_b   1.000
_cell.length_c   1.000
_cell.angle_alpha   90.00
_cell.angle_beta   90.00
_cell.angle_gamma   90.00
#
_symmetry.space_group_name_H-M   'P 1'
#
loop_
_entity.id
_entity.type
_entity.pdbx_description
1 polymer ?
#
loop_
_entity_poly.entity_id
_entity_poly.type
_entity_poly.pdbx_seq_one_letter_code
_entity_poly.pdbx_strand_id
1 'polypeptide(L)'
;MNAVVMSEGVKVGVRARVSENGLVERVEIAEMIKCLMEEEEGREMRKRMKELKEAATATNAIKENGSSSNTLSQLAFKWKILV
;
A
#
# COMPACT_ATOMS: atom_id res chain seq x y z
N MET A 1 2.47 -4.95 -12.33
CA MET A 1 3.12 -5.54 -11.13
C MET A 1 2.55 -4.96 -9.84
N ASN A 2 2.64 -3.64 -9.60
CA ASN A 2 2.21 -3.03 -8.33
C ASN A 2 0.77 -3.36 -7.93
N ALA A 3 -0.19 -3.32 -8.87
CA ALA A 3 -1.58 -3.64 -8.60
C ALA A 3 -1.77 -5.05 -7.98
N VAL A 4 -1.06 -6.06 -8.53
CA VAL A 4 -1.07 -7.44 -8.02
C VAL A 4 -0.53 -7.50 -6.60
N VAL A 5 0.58 -6.81 -6.32
CA VAL A 5 1.16 -6.77 -4.98
C VAL A 5 0.17 -6.14 -3.98
N MET A 6 -0.51 -5.06 -4.36
CA MET A 6 -1.45 -4.36 -3.49
C MET A 6 -2.73 -5.17 -3.24
N SER A 7 -3.28 -5.84 -4.27
CA SER A 7 -4.54 -6.58 -4.16
C SER A 7 -4.37 -8.01 -3.65
N GLU A 8 -3.36 -8.74 -4.10
CA GLU A 8 -3.19 -10.17 -3.79
C GLU A 8 -2.16 -10.38 -2.68
N GLY A 9 -1.05 -9.64 -2.72
CA GLY A 9 0.04 -9.78 -1.75
C GLY A 9 -0.30 -9.16 -0.40
N VAL A 10 -0.56 -7.85 -0.40
CA VAL A 10 -0.80 -7.05 0.81
C VAL A 10 -2.29 -6.96 1.15
N LYS A 11 -3.18 -7.24 0.19
CA LYS A 11 -4.64 -7.31 0.36
C LYS A 11 -5.25 -6.04 0.96
N VAL A 12 -4.85 -4.89 0.41
CA VAL A 12 -5.31 -3.54 0.82
C VAL A 12 -6.11 -2.81 -0.26
N GLY A 13 -6.38 -3.47 -1.39
CA GLY A 13 -7.18 -2.90 -2.45
C GLY A 13 -7.77 -3.96 -3.37
N VAL A 14 -8.75 -3.55 -4.17
CA VAL A 14 -9.41 -4.38 -5.18
C VAL A 14 -8.86 -4.01 -6.56
N ARG A 15 -8.67 -5.02 -7.40
CA ARG A 15 -8.24 -4.84 -8.79
C ARG A 15 -9.41 -5.12 -9.73
N ALA A 16 -9.66 -4.18 -10.64
CA ALA A 16 -10.71 -4.32 -11.63
C ALA A 16 -10.48 -5.53 -12.55
N ARG A 17 -11.55 -6.26 -12.83
CA ARG A 17 -11.60 -7.22 -13.93
C ARG A 17 -11.78 -6.46 -15.24
N VAL A 18 -10.91 -6.78 -16.19
CA VAL A 18 -10.94 -6.21 -17.53
C VAL A 18 -11.63 -7.21 -18.44
N SER A 19 -12.59 -6.75 -19.24
CA SER A 19 -13.26 -7.60 -20.22
C SER A 19 -12.36 -7.88 -21.43
N GLU A 20 -12.81 -8.77 -22.32
CA GLU A 20 -12.02 -9.21 -23.48
C GLU A 20 -11.64 -8.06 -24.44
N ASN A 21 -12.43 -6.98 -24.46
CA ASN A 21 -12.15 -5.80 -25.27
C ASN A 21 -11.13 -4.84 -24.62
N GLY A 22 -10.58 -5.19 -23.46
CA GLY A 22 -9.60 -4.39 -22.74
C GLY A 22 -10.20 -3.25 -21.90
N LEU A 23 -11.54 -3.16 -21.80
CA LEU A 23 -12.22 -2.14 -21.01
C LEU A 23 -12.77 -2.70 -19.70
N VAL A 24 -12.92 -1.80 -18.72
CA VAL A 24 -13.61 -2.12 -17.45
C VAL A 24 -15.05 -1.67 -17.59
N GLU A 25 -15.97 -2.59 -17.38
CA GLU A 25 -17.40 -2.29 -17.51
C GLU A 25 -17.92 -1.47 -16.32
N ARG A 26 -18.97 -0.68 -16.55
CA ARG A 26 -19.58 0.14 -15.48
C ARG A 26 -20.07 -0.70 -14.28
N VAL A 27 -20.47 -1.95 -14.53
CA VAL A 27 -20.97 -2.87 -13.49
C VAL A 27 -19.82 -3.26 -12.57
N GLU A 28 -18.68 -3.65 -13.15
CA GLU A 28 -17.45 -3.93 -12.41
C GLU A 28 -17.02 -2.74 -11.53
N ILE A 29 -17.05 -1.52 -12.09
CA ILE A 29 -16.69 -0.30 -11.35
C ILE A 29 -17.63 -0.11 -10.14
N ALA A 30 -18.93 -0.26 -10.34
CA ALA A 30 -19.92 -0.11 -9.28
C ALA A 30 -19.74 -1.17 -8.18
N GLU A 31 -19.52 -2.42 -8.53
CA GLU A 31 -19.25 -3.52 -7.60
C GLU A 31 -17.98 -3.26 -6.78
N MET A 32 -16.89 -2.82 -7.42
CA MET A 32 -15.65 -2.48 -6.72
C MET A 32 -15.83 -1.35 -5.71
N ILE A 33 -16.54 -0.29 -6.10
CA ILE A 33 -16.81 0.84 -5.18
C ILE A 33 -17.62 0.36 -3.99
N LYS A 34 -18.65 -0.45 -4.23
CA LYS A 34 -19.49 -1.02 -3.17
C LYS A 34 -18.68 -1.91 -2.23
N CYS A 35 -17.87 -2.82 -2.77
CA CYS A 35 -16.97 -3.69 -2.01
C CYS A 35 -16.03 -2.87 -1.11
N LEU A 36 -15.41 -1.81 -1.65
CA LEU A 36 -14.46 -0.96 -0.93
C LEU A 36 -15.11 -0.08 0.16
N MET A 37 -16.35 0.37 -0.06
CA MET A 37 -16.99 1.37 0.80
C MET A 37 -18.00 0.80 1.80
N GLU A 38 -18.74 -0.24 1.42
CA GLU A 38 -19.91 -0.69 2.17
C GLU A 38 -19.75 -2.11 2.74
N GLU A 39 -18.98 -2.97 2.09
CA GLU A 39 -18.88 -4.39 2.44
C GLU A 39 -17.79 -4.66 3.50
N GLU A 40 -17.90 -5.81 4.17
CA GLU A 40 -16.95 -6.24 5.22
C GLU A 40 -15.54 -6.44 4.66
N GLU A 41 -15.41 -6.88 3.41
CA GLU A 41 -14.12 -6.98 2.74
C GLU A 41 -13.43 -5.60 2.63
N GLY A 42 -14.20 -4.55 2.31
CA GLY A 42 -13.75 -3.15 2.33
C GLY A 42 -13.24 -2.66 3.68
N ARG A 43 -13.95 -3.04 4.76
CA ARG A 43 -13.54 -2.70 6.13
C ARG A 43 -12.21 -3.37 6.51
N GLU A 44 -12.06 -4.64 6.16
CA GLU A 44 -10.84 -5.39 6.44
C GLU A 44 -9.64 -4.87 5.63
N MET A 45 -9.83 -4.52 4.35
CA MET A 45 -8.80 -3.84 3.55
C MET A 45 -8.38 -2.52 4.18
N ARG A 46 -9.33 -1.71 4.65
CA ARG A 46 -9.06 -0.43 5.31
C ARG A 46 -8.32 -0.61 6.64
N LYS A 47 -8.61 -1.67 7.39
CA LYS A 47 -7.89 -2.02 8.62
C LYS A 47 -6.42 -2.32 8.31
N ARG A 48 -6.13 -3.21 7.36
CA ARG A 48 -4.76 -3.51 6.91
C ARG A 48 -4.03 -2.25 6.42
N MET A 49 -4.73 -1.38 5.68
CA MET A 49 -4.13 -0.12 5.22
C MET A 49 -3.79 0.83 6.38
N LYS A 50 -4.58 0.84 7.47
CA LYS A 50 -4.24 1.59 8.68
C LYS A 50 -3.01 1.01 9.37
N GLU A 51 -2.91 -0.31 9.50
CA GLU A 51 -1.73 -0.97 10.07
C GLU A 51 -0.46 -0.64 9.26
N LEU A 52 -0.53 -0.65 7.93
CA LEU A 52 0.57 -0.22 7.07
C LEU A 52 0.93 1.25 7.24
N LYS A 53 -0.09 2.12 7.33
CA LYS A 53 0.12 3.55 7.60
C LYS A 53 0.88 3.72 8.92
N GLU A 54 0.44 3.05 9.98
CA GLU A 54 1.09 3.12 11.30
C GLU A 54 2.53 2.61 11.26
N ALA A 55 2.79 1.48 10.59
CA ALA A 55 4.13 0.95 10.40
C ALA A 55 5.05 1.92 9.64
N ALA A 56 4.53 2.60 8.61
CA ALA A 56 5.27 3.59 7.84
C ALA A 56 5.57 4.86 8.65
N THR A 57 4.57 5.41 9.34
CA THR A 57 4.65 6.77 9.90
C THR A 57 4.89 6.83 11.41
N ALA A 58 4.18 6.00 12.18
CA ALA A 58 4.00 6.24 13.62
C ALA A 58 5.03 5.49 14.47
N THR A 59 5.40 4.28 14.06
CA THR A 59 6.13 3.36 14.94
C THR A 59 7.51 2.97 14.42
N ASN A 60 7.73 2.80 13.12
CA ASN A 60 8.89 2.00 12.70
C ASN A 60 9.79 2.58 11.60
N ALA A 61 9.26 3.11 10.48
CA ALA A 61 10.11 3.35 9.32
C ALA A 61 10.73 4.76 9.26
N ILE A 62 9.91 5.82 9.24
CA ILE A 62 10.34 7.17 8.83
C ILE A 62 10.51 8.14 10.02
N LYS A 63 10.02 7.80 11.20
CA LYS A 63 10.21 8.62 12.41
C LYS A 63 11.69 8.83 12.74
N GLU A 64 12.00 9.83 13.58
CA GLU A 64 13.30 9.94 14.23
C GLU A 64 13.67 8.61 14.91
N ASN A 65 14.88 8.11 14.65
CA ASN A 65 15.37 6.78 15.00
C ASN A 65 14.61 5.59 14.37
N GLY A 66 13.76 5.83 13.36
CA GLY A 66 13.10 4.79 12.57
C GLY A 66 14.06 4.04 11.66
N SER A 67 13.69 2.82 11.25
CA SER A 67 14.55 1.91 10.48
C SER A 67 15.05 2.50 9.15
N SER A 68 14.17 3.17 8.40
CA SER A 68 14.53 3.79 7.12
C SER A 68 15.39 5.04 7.35
N SER A 69 15.01 5.88 8.32
CA SER A 69 15.78 7.07 8.71
C SER A 69 17.19 6.72 9.20
N ASN A 70 17.34 5.66 9.98
CA ASN A 70 18.63 5.15 10.46
C ASN A 70 19.48 4.60 9.31
N THR A 71 18.87 3.81 8.42
CA THR A 71 19.57 3.24 7.26
C THR A 71 20.11 4.35 6.36
N LEU A 72 19.29 5.37 6.09
CA LEU A 72 19.71 6.54 5.31
C LEU A 72 20.78 7.37 6.04
N SER A 73 20.66 7.55 7.35
CA SER A 73 21.67 8.25 8.16
C SER A 73 23.02 7.52 8.15
N GLN A 74 23.02 6.19 8.24
CA GLN A 74 24.23 5.37 8.15
C GLN A 74 24.89 5.48 6.78
N LEU A 75 24.10 5.48 5.70
CA LEU A 75 24.60 5.69 4.35
C LEU A 75 25.24 7.07 4.19
N ALA A 76 24.56 8.13 4.65
CA ALA A 76 25.08 9.48 4.62
C ALA A 76 26.39 9.63 5.42
N PHE A 77 26.48 8.98 6.59
CA PHE A 77 27.70 8.96 7.39
C PHE A 77 28.87 8.28 6.67
N LYS A 78 28.62 7.14 6.01
CA LYS A 78 29.65 6.46 5.19
C LYS A 78 30.16 7.35 4.06
N TRP A 79 29.26 8.06 3.38
CA TRP A 79 29.66 9.00 2.32
C TRP A 79 30.49 10.17 2.85
N LYS A 80 30.16 10.68 4.05
CA LYS A 80 30.92 11.77 4.67
C LYS A 80 32.36 11.37 5.06
N ILE A 81 32.63 10.08 5.28
CA ILE A 81 33.99 9.58 5.56
C ILE A 81 34.81 9.40 4.27
N LEU A 82 34.12 9.16 3.15
CA LEU A 82 34.76 8.94 1.83
C LEU A 82 35.11 10.24 1.09
N VAL A 83 34.62 11.38 1.58
CA VAL A 83 34.90 12.75 1.10
C VAL A 83 35.81 13.43 2.09
#